data_AF-A0A925HTL7-F1
#
_entry.id   AF-A0A925HTL7-F1
#
_cell.length_a   1.000
_cell.length_b   1.000
_cell.length_c   1.000
_cell.angle_alpha   90.00
_cell.angle_beta   90.00
_cell.angle_gamma   90.00
#
_symmetry.space_group_name_H-M   'P 1'
#
loop_
_entity.id
_entity.type
_entity.pdbx_description
1 polymer ?
#
loop_
_entity_poly.entity_id
_entity_poly.type
_entity_poly.pdbx_seq_one_letter_code
_entity_poly.pdbx_strand_id
1 'polypeptide(L)'
;MSNTIQRTKAQAIFFLLGAVLVGGALGFTANRAIEHRDPGKDHRSSRAQLADRLQLTSAQRRMLDSVLDSRNDKMKQLLSPVRPQLDSVRFAARAMIRSRLTPEQQAHWDLVLIEMTRDSVQSAGR
;
A
#
# COMPACT_ATOMS: atom_id res chain seq x y z
N MET A 1 -35.18 25.45 -13.80
CA MET A 1 -34.57 24.11 -14.02
C MET A 1 -33.19 24.03 -13.36
N SER A 2 -33.11 24.10 -12.02
CA SER A 2 -31.81 24.13 -11.29
C SER A 2 -31.63 23.04 -10.23
N ASN A 3 -32.60 22.14 -10.03
CA ASN A 3 -32.53 21.11 -8.98
C ASN A 3 -31.83 19.81 -9.43
N THR A 4 -31.66 19.58 -10.74
CA THR A 4 -31.09 18.32 -11.23
C THR A 4 -29.56 18.29 -11.12
N ILE A 5 -28.88 19.44 -11.35
CA ILE A 5 -27.41 19.55 -11.30
C ILE A 5 -26.89 19.50 -9.85
N GLN A 6 -27.68 19.98 -8.88
CA GLN A 6 -27.34 19.89 -7.45
C GLN A 6 -27.41 18.44 -6.94
N ARG A 7 -28.42 17.67 -7.39
CA ARG A 7 -28.57 16.25 -7.03
C ARG A 7 -27.43 15.38 -7.56
N THR A 8 -26.99 15.58 -8.80
CA THR A 8 -25.86 14.81 -9.37
C THR A 8 -24.51 15.15 -8.74
N LYS A 9 -24.27 16.42 -8.36
CA LYS A 9 -23.07 16.80 -7.60
C LYS A 9 -23.05 16.18 -6.20
N ALA A 10 -24.19 16.21 -5.50
CA ALA A 10 -24.32 15.57 -4.19
C ALA A 10 -24.10 14.05 -4.31
N GLN A 11 -24.67 13.39 -5.32
CA GLN A 11 -24.45 11.96 -5.58
C GLN A 11 -23.00 11.61 -5.90
N ALA A 12 -22.29 12.44 -6.68
CA ALA A 12 -20.87 12.25 -6.97
C ALA A 12 -20.02 12.42 -5.69
N ILE A 13 -20.36 13.38 -4.82
CA ILE A 13 -19.69 13.57 -3.54
C ILE A 13 -19.96 12.38 -2.62
N PHE A 14 -21.20 11.90 -2.50
CA PHE A 14 -21.52 10.70 -1.70
C PHE A 14 -20.88 9.43 -2.26
N PHE A 15 -20.73 9.32 -3.58
CA PHE A 15 -20.00 8.22 -4.23
C PHE A 15 -18.50 8.29 -3.91
N LEU A 16 -17.90 9.48 -3.98
CA LEU A 16 -16.50 9.70 -3.59
C LEU A 16 -16.30 9.47 -2.08
N LEU A 17 -17.23 9.91 -1.24
CA LEU A 17 -17.19 9.68 0.21
C LEU A 17 -17.33 8.19 0.52
N GLY A 18 -18.24 7.50 -0.14
CA GLY A 18 -18.42 6.05 -0.03
C GLY A 18 -17.20 5.28 -0.49
N ALA A 19 -16.59 5.68 -1.62
CA ALA A 19 -15.35 5.07 -2.12
C ALA A 19 -14.15 5.32 -1.19
N VAL A 20 -14.05 6.51 -0.59
CA VAL A 20 -12.99 6.85 0.37
C VAL A 20 -13.21 6.13 1.70
N LEU A 21 -14.45 5.97 2.17
CA LEU A 21 -14.76 5.24 3.41
C LEU A 21 -14.57 3.73 3.26
N VAL A 22 -14.97 3.15 2.12
CA VAL A 22 -14.69 1.74 1.80
C VAL A 22 -13.18 1.53 1.60
N GLY A 23 -12.47 2.48 0.99
CA GLY A 23 -11.01 2.47 0.87
C GLY A 23 -10.28 2.66 2.22
N GLY A 24 -10.85 3.45 3.14
CA GLY A 24 -10.32 3.72 4.47
C GLY A 24 -10.52 2.56 5.46
N ALA A 25 -11.67 1.86 5.39
CA ALA A 25 -11.93 0.66 6.18
C ALA A 25 -11.01 -0.51 5.76
N LEU A 26 -10.65 -0.60 4.48
CA LEU A 26 -9.60 -1.51 4.01
C LEU A 26 -8.21 -1.02 4.45
N GLY A 27 -7.95 0.29 4.49
CA GLY A 27 -6.67 0.84 4.96
C GLY A 27 -6.35 0.55 6.43
N PHE A 28 -7.36 0.47 7.31
CA PHE A 28 -7.16 0.22 8.74
C PHE A 28 -7.15 -1.27 9.10
N THR A 29 -7.85 -2.13 8.34
CA THR A 29 -7.78 -3.59 8.51
C THR A 29 -6.60 -4.22 7.76
N ALA A 30 -6.05 -3.54 6.76
CA ALA A 30 -4.86 -3.97 6.04
C ALA A 30 -3.57 -3.91 6.89
N ASN A 31 -3.53 -3.23 8.04
CA ASN A 31 -2.35 -3.26 8.92
C ASN A 31 -2.02 -4.68 9.44
N ARG A 32 -2.95 -5.65 9.33
CA ARG A 32 -2.71 -7.06 9.67
C ARG A 32 -2.59 -8.00 8.47
N ALA A 33 -2.83 -7.52 7.26
CA ALA A 33 -2.76 -8.30 6.01
C ALA A 33 -1.71 -7.77 5.00
N ILE A 34 -1.10 -6.61 5.26
CA ILE A 34 -0.04 -5.99 4.44
C ILE A 34 1.31 -6.72 4.59
N GLU A 35 1.48 -7.61 5.58
CA GLU A 35 2.72 -8.41 5.68
C GLU A 35 2.89 -9.46 4.57
N HIS A 36 1.87 -9.72 3.72
CA HIS A 36 1.91 -10.84 2.77
C HIS A 36 1.44 -10.52 1.33
N ARG A 37 1.42 -9.26 0.88
CA ARG A 37 1.12 -8.98 -0.55
C ARG A 37 2.09 -8.02 -1.22
N ASP A 38 2.57 -8.53 -2.35
CA ASP A 38 3.58 -8.01 -3.28
C ASP A 38 3.24 -6.58 -3.79
N PRO A 39 4.03 -5.55 -3.43
CA PRO A 39 3.77 -4.18 -3.88
C PRO A 39 4.18 -3.87 -5.35
N GLY A 40 4.74 -4.82 -6.10
CA GLY A 40 5.19 -4.59 -7.49
C GLY A 40 4.30 -5.28 -8.53
N LYS A 41 4.11 -6.60 -8.39
CA LYS A 41 3.36 -7.41 -9.37
C LYS A 41 1.85 -7.37 -9.15
N ASP A 42 1.45 -7.08 -7.91
CA ASP A 42 0.06 -7.18 -7.48
C ASP A 42 -0.71 -5.86 -7.60
N HIS A 43 -0.07 -4.70 -7.82
CA HIS A 43 -0.83 -3.45 -7.93
C HIS A 43 -1.56 -3.33 -9.26
N ARG A 44 -0.96 -3.70 -10.38
CA ARG A 44 -1.68 -3.74 -11.67
C ARG A 44 -2.71 -4.87 -11.69
N SER A 45 -2.37 -6.04 -11.13
CA SER A 45 -3.32 -7.16 -11.02
C SER A 45 -4.48 -6.78 -10.09
N SER A 46 -4.23 -6.10 -8.97
CA SER A 46 -5.24 -5.67 -8.00
C SER A 46 -6.06 -4.49 -8.51
N ARG A 47 -5.46 -3.55 -9.24
CA ARG A 47 -6.19 -2.46 -9.93
C ARG A 47 -7.07 -3.03 -11.04
N ALA A 48 -6.58 -3.99 -11.82
CA ALA A 48 -7.36 -4.68 -12.84
C ALA A 48 -8.49 -5.49 -12.21
N GLN A 49 -8.22 -6.29 -11.17
CA GLN A 49 -9.23 -7.03 -10.43
C GLN A 49 -10.28 -6.11 -9.78
N LEU A 50 -9.85 -4.97 -9.23
CA LEU A 50 -10.75 -3.97 -8.66
C LEU A 50 -11.61 -3.32 -9.75
N ALA A 51 -11.00 -2.96 -10.88
CA ALA A 51 -11.71 -2.39 -12.02
C ALA A 51 -12.72 -3.37 -12.63
N ASP A 52 -12.37 -4.65 -12.72
CA ASP A 52 -13.24 -5.70 -13.23
C ASP A 52 -14.37 -6.00 -12.25
N ARG A 53 -14.08 -6.09 -10.94
CA ARG A 53 -15.07 -6.29 -9.88
C ARG A 53 -16.07 -5.14 -9.79
N LEU A 54 -15.62 -3.91 -10.02
CA LEU A 54 -16.47 -2.72 -10.06
C LEU A 54 -17.07 -2.46 -11.46
N GLN A 55 -16.77 -3.31 -12.44
CA GLN A 55 -17.22 -3.20 -13.83
C GLN A 55 -16.97 -1.81 -14.43
N LEU A 56 -15.79 -1.24 -14.15
CA LEU A 56 -15.45 0.11 -14.57
C LEU A 56 -15.32 0.20 -16.09
N THR A 57 -15.91 1.25 -16.66
CA THR A 57 -15.69 1.64 -18.05
C THR A 57 -14.23 2.04 -18.29
N SER A 58 -13.78 2.02 -19.54
CA SER A 58 -12.40 2.42 -19.89
C SER A 58 -12.03 3.83 -19.44
N ALA A 59 -13.00 4.76 -19.41
CA ALA A 59 -12.78 6.11 -18.91
C ALA A 59 -12.60 6.14 -17.38
N GLN A 60 -13.39 5.38 -16.64
CA GLN A 60 -13.28 5.25 -15.18
C GLN A 60 -11.99 4.52 -14.76
N ARG A 61 -11.53 3.53 -15.54
CA ARG A 61 -10.25 2.85 -15.32
C ARG A 61 -9.08 3.83 -15.39
N ARG A 62 -9.02 4.64 -16.45
CA ARG A 62 -7.98 5.69 -16.59
C ARG A 62 -8.02 6.71 -15.47
N MET A 63 -9.22 7.10 -15.02
CA MET A 63 -9.36 7.99 -13.87
C MET A 63 -8.84 7.35 -12.58
N LEU A 64 -9.19 6.09 -12.32
CA LEU A 64 -8.72 5.34 -11.15
C LEU A 64 -7.19 5.23 -11.13
N ASP A 65 -6.59 4.85 -12.27
CA ASP A 65 -5.14 4.73 -12.39
C ASP A 65 -4.44 6.07 -12.09
N SER A 66 -4.92 7.17 -12.69
CA SER A 66 -4.38 8.50 -12.46
C SER A 66 -4.45 8.94 -10.99
N VAL A 67 -5.56 8.68 -10.31
CA VAL A 67 -5.73 9.02 -8.89
C VAL A 67 -4.76 8.21 -8.02
N LEU A 68 -4.66 6.90 -8.26
CA LEU A 68 -3.81 6.03 -7.47
C LEU A 68 -2.32 6.33 -7.69
N ASP A 69 -1.92 6.66 -8.92
CA ASP A 69 -0.55 7.06 -9.24
C ASP A 69 -0.19 8.38 -8.57
N SER A 70 -1.04 9.40 -8.68
CA SER A 70 -0.85 10.69 -8.00
C SER A 70 -0.72 10.53 -6.48
N ARG A 71 -1.57 9.68 -5.88
CA ARG A 71 -1.49 9.35 -4.45
C ARG A 71 -0.17 8.67 -4.09
N ASN A 72 0.27 7.71 -4.90
CA ASN A 72 1.52 6.98 -4.66
C ASN A 72 2.73 7.92 -4.74
N ASP A 73 2.77 8.81 -5.72
CA ASP A 73 3.83 9.81 -5.88
C ASP A 73 3.86 10.77 -4.69
N LYS A 74 2.69 11.26 -4.26
CA LYS A 74 2.60 12.15 -3.09
C LYS A 74 3.08 11.44 -1.83
N MET A 75 2.71 10.18 -1.64
CA MET A 75 3.17 9.37 -0.51
C MET A 75 4.69 9.17 -0.56
N LYS A 76 5.25 8.86 -1.73
CA LYS A 76 6.70 8.71 -1.91
C LYS A 76 7.43 10.01 -1.57
N GLN A 77 6.94 11.15 -2.02
CA GLN A 77 7.52 12.47 -1.71
C GLN A 77 7.51 12.74 -0.20
N LEU A 78 6.38 12.51 0.47
CA LEU A 78 6.24 12.77 1.90
C LEU A 78 7.11 11.85 2.75
N LEU A 79 7.21 10.57 2.37
CA LEU A 79 7.98 9.58 3.14
C LEU A 79 9.48 9.61 2.81
N SER A 80 9.89 10.05 1.62
CA SER A 80 11.30 10.07 1.19
C SER A 80 12.27 10.62 2.25
N PRO A 81 12.03 11.78 2.88
CA PRO A 81 12.96 12.32 3.88
C PRO A 81 13.00 11.53 5.19
N VAL A 82 11.91 10.83 5.54
CA VAL A 82 11.78 10.11 6.82
C VAL A 82 12.18 8.63 6.68
N ARG A 83 12.22 8.09 5.46
CA ARG A 83 12.65 6.70 5.18
C ARG A 83 13.97 6.32 5.87
N PRO A 84 15.06 7.11 5.80
CA PRO A 84 16.31 6.76 6.47
C PRO A 84 16.18 6.63 8.00
N GLN A 85 15.31 7.44 8.61
CA GLN A 85 15.06 7.42 10.05
C GLN A 85 14.28 6.17 10.44
N LEU A 86 13.27 5.79 9.65
CA LEU A 86 12.52 4.55 9.82
C LEU A 86 13.44 3.32 9.67
N ASP A 87 14.30 3.33 8.66
CA ASP A 87 15.27 2.26 8.45
C ASP A 87 16.25 2.15 9.61
N SER A 88 16.74 3.27 10.14
CA SER A 88 17.61 3.30 11.32
C SER A 88 16.94 2.66 12.54
N VAL A 89 15.68 3.02 12.84
CA VAL A 89 14.92 2.42 13.94
C VAL A 89 14.76 0.91 13.73
N ARG A 90 14.44 0.49 12.51
CA ARG A 90 14.30 -0.93 12.16
C ARG A 90 15.61 -1.69 12.36
N PHE A 91 16.75 -1.13 11.93
CA PHE A 91 18.06 -1.76 12.10
C PHE A 91 18.47 -1.84 13.58
N ALA A 92 18.23 -0.79 14.35
CA ALA A 92 18.49 -0.79 15.78
C ALA A 92 17.68 -1.87 16.50
N ALA A 93 16.38 -2.01 16.20
CA ALA A 93 15.54 -3.06 16.75
C ALA A 93 16.08 -4.47 16.41
N ARG A 94 16.47 -4.70 15.16
CA ARG A 94 17.05 -5.99 14.73
C ARG A 94 18.34 -6.32 15.46
N ALA A 95 19.22 -5.33 15.68
CA ALA A 95 20.45 -5.51 16.43
C ALA A 95 20.19 -5.85 17.91
N MET A 96 19.25 -5.14 18.55
CA MET A 96 18.85 -5.41 19.93
C MET A 96 18.21 -6.79 20.12
N ILE A 97 17.44 -7.26 19.13
CA ILE A 97 16.89 -8.62 19.16
C ILE A 97 18.03 -9.63 19.07
N ARG A 98 18.90 -9.48 18.06
CA ARG A 98 20.03 -10.39 17.82
C ARG A 98 20.94 -10.54 19.04
N SER A 99 21.23 -9.46 19.77
CA SER A 99 22.11 -9.49 20.94
C SER A 99 21.58 -10.29 22.13
N ARG A 100 20.29 -10.63 22.14
CA ARG A 100 19.63 -11.44 23.19
C ARG A 100 19.48 -12.91 22.81
N LEU A 101 19.83 -13.28 21.58
CA LEU A 101 19.70 -14.65 21.06
C LEU A 101 20.97 -15.47 21.31
N THR A 102 20.81 -16.78 21.47
CA THR A 102 21.95 -17.72 21.49
C THR A 102 22.62 -17.78 20.11
N PRO A 103 23.88 -18.25 20.00
CA PRO A 103 24.56 -18.37 18.72
C PRO A 103 23.78 -19.15 17.65
N GLU A 104 23.11 -20.23 18.05
CA GLU A 104 22.29 -21.05 17.16
C GLU A 104 21.04 -20.30 16.68
N GLN A 105 20.38 -19.57 17.60
CA GLN A 105 19.23 -18.72 17.28
C GLN A 105 19.61 -17.53 16.39
N GLN A 106 20.81 -16.98 16.58
CA GLN A 106 21.35 -15.92 15.74
C GLN A 106 21.54 -16.38 14.29
N ALA A 107 21.99 -17.61 14.07
CA ALA A 107 22.11 -18.17 12.72
C ALA A 107 20.74 -18.29 12.03
N HIS A 108 19.72 -18.77 12.75
CA HIS A 108 18.34 -18.80 12.22
C HIS A 108 17.76 -17.41 11.98
N TRP A 109 18.03 -16.46 12.88
CA TRP A 109 17.58 -15.07 12.74
C TRP A 109 18.15 -14.39 11.48
N ASP A 110 19.42 -14.63 11.15
CA ASP A 110 20.03 -14.08 9.94
C ASP A 110 19.38 -14.64 8.67
N LEU A 111 19.03 -15.92 8.66
CA LEU A 111 18.30 -16.54 7.53
C LEU A 111 16.93 -15.88 7.32
N VAL A 112 16.19 -15.65 8.40
CA VAL A 112 14.89 -14.94 8.36
C VAL A 112 15.06 -13.53 7.80
N LEU A 113 16.09 -12.79 8.24
CA LEU A 113 16.34 -11.44 7.73
C LEU A 113 16.72 -11.43 6.24
N ILE A 114 17.46 -12.42 5.77
CA ILE A 114 17.82 -12.57 4.35
C ILE A 114 16.58 -12.87 3.52
N GLU A 115 15.70 -13.76 3.97
CA GLU A 115 14.42 -14.08 3.31
C GLU A 115 13.53 -12.84 3.19
N MET A 116 13.28 -12.15 4.31
CA MET A 116 12.50 -10.90 4.33
C MET A 116 13.08 -9.83 3.42
N THR A 117 14.42 -9.70 3.37
CA THR A 117 15.07 -8.71 2.51
C THR A 117 14.94 -9.10 1.04
N ARG A 118 15.11 -10.38 0.71
CA ARG A 118 14.92 -10.91 -0.64
C ARG A 118 13.51 -10.64 -1.15
N ASP A 119 12.50 -10.84 -0.31
CA ASP A 119 11.10 -10.58 -0.66
C ASP A 119 10.84 -9.09 -0.87
N SER A 120 11.46 -8.23 -0.04
CA SER A 120 11.36 -6.77 -0.19
C SER A 120 12.08 -6.23 -1.44
N VAL A 121 13.19 -6.84 -1.86
CA VAL A 121 13.96 -6.43 -3.04
C VAL A 121 13.31 -6.97 -4.31
N GLN A 122 12.82 -8.22 -4.31
CA GLN A 122 12.07 -8.77 -5.44
C GLN A 122 10.77 -8.00 -5.71
N SER A 123 10.15 -7.44 -4.68
CA SER A 123 8.97 -6.58 -4.81
C SER A 123 9.28 -5.12 -5.18
N ALA A 124 10.53 -4.65 -5.02
CA ALA A 124 10.95 -3.28 -5.36
C ALA A 124 11.66 -3.16 -6.73
N GLY A 125 12.28 -4.24 -7.22
CA GLY A 125 13.12 -4.25 -8.43
C GLY A 125 12.44 -4.80 -9.70
N ARG A 126 11.14 -5.07 -9.68
CA ARG A 126 10.37 -5.58 -10.84
C ARG A 126 9.15 -4.73 -11.13
#